data_AF-A0A3B0TR13-F1
#
_entry.id   AF-A0A3B0TR13-F1
#
_cell.length_a   1.000
_cell.length_b   1.000
_cell.length_c   1.000
_cell.angle_alpha   90.00
_cell.angle_beta   90.00
_cell.angle_gamma   90.00
#
_symmetry.space_group_name_H-M   'P 1'
#
loop_
_entity.id
_entity.type
_entity.pdbx_description
1 polymer ?
#
loop_
_entity_poly.entity_id
_entity_poly.type
_entity_poly.pdbx_seq_one_letter_code
_entity_poly.pdbx_strand_id
1 'polypeptide(L)'
;MPIKKSLSTSIFLVFLLFTTTLVRANVQLSKLISSNMVLQRNAGRAYEYRKLFPNMIQDRRKHFDQGDLPLLFVQLANFQQAKKHPDESEWTELREAQSMTLDNAPNTGMAVIIDIGDADDIHPKKQTRCW
;
A
#
# COMPACT_ATOMS: atom_id res chain seq x y z
N MET A 1 -36.57 -38.47 30.47
CA MET A 1 -35.36 -38.32 29.63
C MET A 1 -35.83 -37.88 28.24
N PRO A 2 -35.38 -36.81 27.56
CA PRO A 2 -34.24 -35.88 27.77
C PRO A 2 -34.58 -34.36 27.50
N ILE A 3 -34.53 -33.47 28.49
CA ILE A 3 -34.77 -32.01 28.29
C ILE A 3 -33.46 -31.18 28.29
N LYS A 4 -32.32 -31.78 28.64
CA LYS A 4 -31.08 -31.01 28.88
C LYS A 4 -30.23 -30.67 27.65
N LYS A 5 -30.53 -31.21 26.46
CA LYS A 5 -29.65 -31.02 25.27
C LYS A 5 -29.91 -29.70 24.52
N SER A 6 -31.12 -29.14 24.56
CA SER A 6 -31.49 -27.98 23.73
C SER A 6 -30.96 -26.63 24.24
N LEU A 7 -30.76 -26.48 25.55
CA LEU A 7 -30.36 -25.19 26.14
C LEU A 7 -28.87 -24.89 25.93
N SER A 8 -28.03 -25.93 25.91
CA SER A 8 -26.58 -25.80 25.70
C SER A 8 -26.22 -25.40 24.27
N THR A 9 -26.96 -25.91 23.27
CA THR A 9 -26.70 -25.59 21.86
C THR A 9 -27.09 -24.15 21.51
N SER A 10 -28.20 -23.64 22.07
CA SER A 10 -28.63 -22.25 21.87
C SER A 10 -27.69 -21.24 22.51
N ILE A 11 -27.15 -21.53 23.70
CA ILE A 11 -26.15 -20.65 24.34
C ILE A 11 -24.87 -20.60 23.51
N PHE A 12 -24.43 -21.73 22.94
CA PHE A 12 -23.24 -21.77 22.11
C PHE A 12 -23.40 -20.99 20.80
N LEU A 13 -24.57 -21.08 20.15
CA LEU A 13 -24.90 -20.30 18.95
C LEU A 13 -25.01 -18.79 19.23
N VAL A 14 -25.61 -18.40 20.36
CA VAL A 14 -25.67 -16.98 20.78
C VAL A 14 -24.27 -16.45 21.10
N PHE A 15 -23.41 -17.26 21.74
CA PHE A 15 -22.02 -16.88 22.01
C PHE A 15 -21.20 -16.75 20.71
N LEU A 16 -21.39 -17.67 19.75
CA LEU A 16 -20.75 -17.60 18.44
C LEU A 16 -21.18 -16.32 17.68
N LEU A 17 -22.48 -16.00 17.67
CA LEU A 17 -23.00 -14.78 17.06
C LEU A 17 -22.46 -13.51 17.74
N PHE A 18 -22.34 -13.49 19.08
CA PHE A 18 -21.80 -12.35 19.82
C PHE A 18 -20.30 -12.12 19.59
N THR A 19 -19.50 -13.19 19.44
CA THR A 19 -18.07 -13.08 19.12
C THR A 19 -17.82 -12.54 17.72
N THR A 20 -18.66 -12.87 16.73
CA THR A 20 -18.51 -12.37 15.36
C THR A 20 -18.81 -10.87 15.22
N THR A 21 -19.64 -10.29 16.10
CA THR A 21 -19.95 -8.86 16.08
C THR A 21 -18.90 -7.98 16.77
N LEU A 22 -17.98 -8.55 17.56
CA LEU A 22 -16.92 -7.81 18.24
C LEU A 22 -15.64 -7.66 17.42
N VAL A 23 -15.49 -8.45 16.35
CA VAL A 23 -14.38 -8.29 15.39
C VAL A 23 -14.84 -7.41 14.22
N ARG A 24 -15.23 -6.17 14.52
CA ARG A 24 -15.17 -5.11 13.51
C ARG A 24 -13.75 -4.59 13.52
N ALA A 25 -12.92 -5.09 12.60
CA ALA A 25 -11.64 -4.46 12.30
C ALA A 25 -11.93 -3.04 11.80
N ASN A 26 -11.78 -2.05 12.70
CA ASN A 26 -11.76 -0.64 12.34
C ASN A 26 -10.47 -0.39 11.56
N VAL A 27 -10.48 -0.67 10.26
CA VAL A 27 -9.39 -0.32 9.34
C VAL A 27 -9.48 1.18 9.08
N GLN A 28 -9.15 1.98 10.09
CA GLN A 28 -8.74 3.36 9.82
C GLN A 28 -7.32 3.29 9.27
N LEU A 29 -7.17 3.63 7.99
CA LEU A 29 -5.87 3.85 7.39
C LEU A 29 -5.18 4.94 8.24
N SER A 30 -4.21 4.56 9.06
CA SER A 30 -3.62 5.49 10.02
C SER A 30 -3.07 6.70 9.25
N LYS A 31 -3.25 7.91 9.77
CA LYS A 31 -2.78 9.15 9.12
C LYS A 31 -1.28 9.09 8.78
N LEU A 32 -0.52 8.26 9.51
CA LEU A 32 0.88 7.89 9.28
C LEU A 32 1.13 7.16 7.95
N ILE A 33 0.17 6.35 7.47
CA ILE A 33 0.25 5.67 6.17
C ILE A 33 0.35 6.66 5.01
N SER A 34 -0.29 7.83 5.15
CA SER A 34 -0.31 8.86 4.10
C SER A 34 0.84 9.85 4.23
N SER A 35 1.19 10.28 5.45
CA SER A 35 2.14 11.38 5.64
C SER A 35 3.59 11.04 5.31
N ASN A 36 3.97 9.76 5.38
CA ASN A 36 5.33 9.29 5.06
C ASN A 36 5.43 8.65 3.66
N MET A 37 4.30 8.54 2.96
CA MET A 37 4.18 7.97 1.61
C MET A 37 4.10 9.07 0.55
N VAL A 38 4.53 10.29 0.85
CA VAL A 38 4.60 11.36 -0.15
C VAL A 38 5.92 11.23 -0.92
N LEU A 39 5.98 10.21 -1.77
CA LEU A 39 7.06 9.92 -2.73
C LEU A 39 7.43 11.15 -3.57
N GLN A 40 6.43 11.92 -3.98
CA GLN A 40 6.57 13.07 -4.85
C GLN A 40 7.32 14.26 -4.25
N ARG A 41 7.16 14.55 -2.95
CA ARG A 41 7.74 15.77 -2.34
C ARG A 41 9.27 15.73 -2.29
N ASN A 42 9.85 14.54 -2.44
CA ASN A 42 11.27 14.25 -2.25
C ASN A 42 11.93 13.74 -3.55
N ALA A 43 11.44 14.13 -4.73
CA ALA A 43 12.05 13.75 -6.01
C ALA A 43 13.57 14.00 -6.07
N GLY A 44 14.03 15.14 -5.53
CA GLY A 44 15.46 15.46 -5.41
C GLY A 44 16.28 14.59 -4.45
N ARG A 45 15.69 13.54 -3.85
CA ARG A 45 16.38 12.56 -2.99
C ARG A 45 16.07 11.12 -3.44
N ALA A 46 15.85 10.92 -4.75
CA ALA A 46 15.47 9.64 -5.33
C ALA A 46 16.36 8.47 -4.90
N TYR A 47 17.69 8.69 -4.84
CA TYR A 47 18.64 7.68 -4.40
C TYR A 47 18.38 7.18 -2.96
N GLU A 48 17.99 8.06 -2.05
CA GLU A 48 17.71 7.67 -0.67
C GLU A 48 16.44 6.82 -0.55
N TYR A 49 15.50 6.99 -1.48
CA TYR A 49 14.26 6.22 -1.51
C TYR A 49 14.49 4.72 -1.69
N ARG A 50 15.63 4.32 -2.27
CA ARG A 50 16.08 2.93 -2.33
C ARG A 50 16.23 2.29 -0.95
N LYS A 51 16.44 3.10 0.11
CA LYS A 51 16.51 2.64 1.50
C LYS A 51 15.24 2.96 2.29
N LEU A 52 14.71 4.17 2.10
CA LEU A 52 13.57 4.65 2.89
C LEU A 52 12.30 3.85 2.64
N PHE A 53 12.02 3.47 1.39
CA PHE A 53 10.79 2.78 1.05
C PHE A 53 10.74 1.33 1.57
N PRO A 54 11.80 0.51 1.42
CA PRO A 54 11.88 -0.79 2.11
C PRO A 54 11.77 -0.67 3.63
N ASN A 55 12.43 0.32 4.24
CA ASN A 55 12.34 0.54 5.69
C ASN A 55 10.91 0.87 6.13
N MET A 56 10.18 1.69 5.37
CA MET A 56 8.77 1.98 5.65
C MET A 56 7.92 0.70 5.62
N ILE A 57 8.16 -0.20 4.66
CA ILE A 57 7.46 -1.50 4.57
C ILE A 57 7.75 -2.35 5.82
N GLN A 58 9.03 -2.43 6.22
CA GLN A 58 9.42 -3.17 7.43
C GLN A 58 8.79 -2.58 8.70
N ASP A 59 8.80 -1.26 8.83
CA ASP A 59 8.19 -0.57 9.98
C ASP A 59 6.68 -0.80 10.04
N ARG A 60 6.00 -0.86 8.89
CA ARG A 60 4.57 -1.23 8.83
C ARG A 60 4.35 -2.66 9.31
N ARG A 61 5.17 -3.62 8.86
CA ARG A 61 5.07 -5.02 9.32
C ARG A 61 5.25 -5.13 10.84
N LYS A 62 6.24 -4.42 11.39
CA LYS A 62 6.46 -4.35 12.83
C LYS A 62 5.29 -3.70 13.56
N HIS A 63 4.73 -2.63 13.01
CA HIS A 63 3.61 -1.92 13.64
C HIS A 63 2.34 -2.76 13.72
N PHE A 64 2.03 -3.52 12.66
CA PHE A 64 0.84 -4.37 12.63
C PHE A 64 1.06 -5.73 13.31
N ASP A 65 2.31 -6.13 13.56
CA ASP A 65 2.70 -7.39 14.20
C ASP A 65 2.01 -8.63 13.59
N GLN A 66 1.93 -8.64 12.26
CA GLN A 66 1.27 -9.69 11.47
C GLN A 66 2.28 -10.49 10.61
N GLY A 67 3.54 -10.57 11.06
CA GLY A 67 4.61 -11.26 10.34
C GLY A 67 4.84 -10.68 8.94
N ASP A 68 4.88 -11.55 7.93
CA ASP A 68 5.04 -11.17 6.52
C ASP A 68 3.72 -10.67 5.94
N LEU A 69 3.17 -9.58 6.48
CA LEU A 69 1.97 -8.94 5.95
C LEU A 69 2.15 -8.64 4.44
N PRO A 70 1.25 -9.15 3.55
CA PRO A 70 1.27 -8.80 2.14
C PRO A 70 1.06 -7.29 1.96
N LEU A 71 1.93 -6.65 1.18
CA LEU A 71 1.82 -5.22 0.89
C LEU A 71 1.82 -4.98 -0.62
N LEU A 72 0.84 -4.22 -1.09
CA LEU A 72 0.75 -3.78 -2.47
C LEU A 72 0.92 -2.26 -2.53
N PHE A 73 1.65 -1.78 -3.51
CA PHE A 73 1.76 -0.36 -3.81
C PHE A 73 1.68 -0.10 -5.31
N VAL A 74 1.45 1.15 -5.67
CA VAL A 74 1.34 1.58 -7.07
C VAL A 74 2.59 2.38 -7.40
N GLN A 75 3.20 2.11 -8.56
CA GLN A 75 4.31 2.89 -9.08
C GLN A 75 3.87 4.33 -9.32
N LEU A 76 4.80 5.28 -9.28
CA LEU A 76 4.51 6.64 -9.73
C LEU A 76 4.12 6.64 -11.22
N ALA A 77 3.04 7.36 -11.54
CA ALA A 77 2.56 7.58 -12.91
C ALA A 77 3.60 8.33 -13.75
N ASN A 78 3.38 8.41 -15.06
CA ASN A 78 4.19 9.26 -15.92
C ASN A 78 3.99 10.74 -15.55
N PHE A 79 5.08 11.49 -15.48
CA PHE A 79 5.09 12.92 -15.17
C PHE A 79 6.34 13.52 -15.81
N GLN A 80 6.28 14.81 -16.17
CA GLN A 80 7.25 15.55 -16.97
C GLN A 80 7.18 15.25 -18.47
N GLN A 81 7.57 16.26 -19.25
CA GLN A 81 7.62 16.19 -20.70
C GLN A 81 8.68 15.17 -21.17
N ALA A 82 8.33 14.40 -22.20
CA ALA A 82 9.27 13.48 -22.81
C ALA A 82 10.45 14.25 -23.44
N LYS A 83 11.67 13.88 -23.07
CA LYS A 83 12.89 14.42 -23.69
C LYS A 83 13.15 13.70 -25.01
N LYS A 84 13.66 14.44 -26.00
CA LYS A 84 14.02 13.89 -27.33
C LYS A 84 15.15 12.86 -27.26
N HIS A 85 16.04 13.02 -26.28
CA HIS A 85 17.16 12.11 -26.01
C HIS A 85 17.08 11.65 -24.55
N PRO A 86 17.45 10.39 -24.24
CA PRO A 86 17.58 9.93 -22.87
C PRO A 86 18.53 10.83 -22.09
N ASP A 87 18.15 11.15 -20.86
CA ASP A 87 18.89 12.03 -19.97
C ASP A 87 18.52 11.68 -18.52
N GLU A 88 19.30 12.18 -17.56
CA GLU A 88 19.03 11.99 -16.15
C GLU A 88 17.66 12.60 -15.76
N SER A 89 16.95 11.90 -14.88
CA SER A 89 15.59 12.26 -14.46
C SER A 89 15.34 11.70 -13.06
N GLU A 90 15.21 12.60 -12.09
CA GLU A 90 14.84 12.27 -10.70
C GLU A 90 13.53 11.46 -10.63
N TRP A 91 12.58 11.74 -11.53
CA TRP A 91 11.32 11.01 -11.62
C TRP A 91 11.52 9.56 -12.06
N THR A 92 12.45 9.33 -12.98
CA THR A 92 12.82 7.98 -13.42
C THR A 92 13.59 7.23 -12.33
N GLU A 93 14.51 7.90 -11.64
CA GLU A 93 15.22 7.32 -10.50
C GLU A 93 14.28 6.93 -9.34
N LEU A 94 13.25 7.75 -9.06
CA LEU A 94 12.24 7.39 -8.06
C LEU A 94 11.47 6.11 -8.44
N ARG A 95 11.08 5.98 -9.71
CA ARG A 95 10.40 4.76 -10.22
C ARG A 95 11.31 3.54 -10.19
N GLU A 96 12.60 3.73 -10.44
CA GLU A 96 13.60 2.68 -10.26
C GLU A 96 13.72 2.28 -8.79
N ALA A 97 13.79 3.24 -7.87
CA ALA A 97 13.83 2.96 -6.42
C ALA A 97 12.58 2.18 -5.94
N GLN A 98 11.41 2.49 -6.49
CA GLN A 98 10.19 1.70 -6.27
C GLN A 98 10.34 0.26 -6.78
N SER A 99 10.95 0.07 -7.95
CA SER A 99 11.20 -1.26 -8.52
C SER A 99 12.20 -2.07 -7.68
N MET A 100 13.33 -1.46 -7.29
CA MET A 100 14.37 -2.07 -6.44
C MET A 100 13.88 -2.45 -5.03
N THR A 101 12.75 -1.88 -4.59
CA THR A 101 12.14 -2.26 -3.32
C THR A 101 11.65 -3.70 -3.33
N LEU A 102 11.22 -4.21 -4.49
CA LEU A 102 10.76 -5.59 -4.65
C LEU A 102 11.88 -6.61 -4.37
N ASP A 103 13.14 -6.24 -4.62
CA ASP A 103 14.30 -7.11 -4.34
C ASP A 103 14.54 -7.31 -2.84
N ASN A 104 14.14 -6.34 -2.01
CA ASN A 104 14.47 -6.27 -0.59
C ASN A 104 13.25 -6.42 0.34
N ALA A 105 12.04 -6.52 -0.23
CA ALA A 105 10.80 -6.58 0.52
C ALA A 105 9.97 -7.81 0.10
N PRO A 106 10.20 -9.00 0.72
CA PRO A 106 9.44 -10.21 0.38
C PRO A 106 7.95 -9.99 0.63
N ASN A 107 7.07 -10.74 -0.04
CA ASN A 107 5.62 -10.60 0.05
C ASN A 107 5.12 -9.16 -0.22
N THR A 108 5.73 -8.51 -1.22
CA THR A 108 5.36 -7.16 -1.66
C THR A 108 5.13 -7.18 -3.17
N GLY A 109 4.09 -6.49 -3.63
CA GLY A 109 3.80 -6.33 -5.06
C GLY A 109 3.68 -4.86 -5.46
N MET A 110 4.04 -4.58 -6.70
CA MET A 110 3.90 -3.25 -7.32
C MET A 110 3.00 -3.33 -8.55
N ALA A 111 2.00 -2.46 -8.63
CA ALA A 111 1.26 -2.20 -9.87
C ALA A 111 2.00 -1.13 -10.69
N VAL A 112 2.37 -1.47 -11.93
CA VAL A 112 3.05 -0.56 -12.87
C VAL A 112 2.00 0.28 -13.60
N ILE A 113 2.22 1.60 -13.65
CA ILE A 113 1.28 2.57 -14.25
C ILE A 113 2.00 3.68 -15.05
N ILE A 114 3.16 3.36 -15.64
CA ILE A 114 3.97 4.33 -16.39
C ILE A 114 3.37 4.78 -17.71
N ASP A 115 2.33 4.09 -18.17
CA ASP A 115 1.61 4.35 -19.42
C ASP A 115 0.50 5.40 -19.25
N ILE A 116 0.13 5.70 -18.01
CA ILE A 116 -0.84 6.73 -17.67
C ILE A 116 -0.14 7.91 -16.96
N GLY A 117 -0.75 9.09 -17.02
CA GLY A 117 -0.24 10.30 -16.37
C GLY A 117 -0.50 11.56 -17.18
N ASP A 118 -0.03 12.69 -16.66
CA ASP A 118 -0.06 13.98 -17.32
C ASP A 118 1.34 14.61 -17.18
N ALA A 119 1.90 15.08 -18.29
CA ALA A 119 3.25 15.64 -18.30
C ALA A 119 3.34 16.96 -17.52
N ASP A 120 2.23 17.69 -17.42
CA ASP A 120 2.17 19.04 -16.86
C ASP A 120 1.53 19.08 -15.46
N ASP A 121 0.84 18.03 -15.03
CA ASP A 121 0.21 17.93 -13.71
C ASP A 121 0.44 16.55 -13.07
N ILE A 122 1.12 16.53 -11.93
CA ILE A 122 1.35 15.34 -11.12
C ILE A 122 0.13 14.90 -10.31
N HIS A 123 -0.89 15.76 -10.20
CA HIS A 123 -2.17 15.51 -9.55
C HIS A 123 -3.36 15.83 -10.47
N PRO A 124 -3.46 15.20 -11.65
CA PRO A 124 -4.43 15.59 -12.65
C PRO A 124 -5.86 15.47 -12.10
N LYS A 125 -6.62 16.57 -12.16
CA LYS A 125 -7.98 16.69 -11.61
C LYS A 125 -9.01 15.77 -12.29
N LYS A 126 -8.67 15.20 -13.45
CA LYS A 126 -9.46 14.19 -14.17
C LYS A 126 -8.58 12.99 -14.47
N GLN A 127 -8.78 11.89 -13.74
CA GLN A 127 -8.35 10.57 -14.19
C GLN A 127 -9.40 10.05 -15.17
N THR A 128 -9.26 10.35 -16.46
CA THR A 128 -10.09 9.71 -17.48
C THR A 128 -9.63 8.28 -17.70
N ARG A 129 -10.45 7.35 -17.21
CA ARG A 129 -10.58 5.94 -17.61
C ARG A 129 -9.43 5.04 -17.15
N CYS A 130 -9.62 4.43 -15.98
CA CYS A 130 -9.24 3.03 -15.82
C CYS A 130 -10.01 2.23 -16.88
N TRP A 131 -9.34 1.30 -17.55
CA TRP A 131 -9.87 0.28 -18.46
C TRP A 131 -11.38 0.01 -18.33
#